data_AF-A0A448S3U6-F1
#
_entry.id   AF-A0A448S3U6-F1
#
_cell.length_a   1.000
_cell.length_b   1.000
_cell.length_c   1.000
_cell.angle_alpha   90.00
_cell.angle_beta   90.00
_cell.angle_gamma   90.00
#
_symmetry.space_group_name_H-M   'P 1'
#
loop_
_entity.id
_entity.type
_entity.pdbx_description
1 polymer ?
#
loop_
_entity_poly.entity_id
_entity_poly.type
_entity_poly.pdbx_seq_one_letter_code
_entity_poly.pdbx_strand_id
1 'polypeptide(L)' 'MTMIIAVTACPSGVAHTYMAAEAIERSAKAQGWQCKVETQAPSAWKTN' A
#
# COMPACT_ATOMS: atom_id res chain seq x y z
N MET A 1 -13.41 7.96 13.40
CA MET A 1 -12.72 6.73 12.95
C MET A 1 -12.39 6.93 11.48
N THR A 2 -11.12 7.01 11.11
CA THR A 2 -10.70 7.31 9.72
C THR A 2 -10.24 6.01 9.05
N MET A 3 -10.76 5.75 7.85
CA MET A 3 -10.36 4.62 7.01
C MET A 3 -9.64 5.15 5.77
N ILE A 4 -8.42 4.69 5.55
CA ILE A 4 -7.60 5.03 4.39
C ILE A 4 -7.64 3.88 3.40
N ILE A 5 -7.96 4.19 2.15
CA ILE A 5 -7.77 3.30 1.02
C ILE A 5 -6.63 3.88 0.19
N ALA A 6 -5.63 3.07 -0.14
CA ALA A 6 -4.53 3.47 -0.98
C ALA A 6 -4.23 2.42 -2.05
N VAL A 7 -3.70 2.88 -3.18
CA VAL A 7 -3.20 2.02 -4.24
C VAL A 7 -1.75 2.41 -4.49
N THR A 8 -0.85 1.43 -4.50
CA THR A 8 0.54 1.65 -4.87
C THR A 8 0.83 0.96 -6.19
N ALA A 9 1.46 1.69 -7.11
CA ALA A 9 1.87 1.19 -8.40
C ALA A 9 3.18 1.86 -8.83
N CYS A 10 4.21 1.06 -9.11
CA CYS A 10 5.45 1.54 -9.71
C CYS A 10 5.64 0.87 -11.08
N PRO A 11 5.74 1.65 -12.17
CA PRO A 11 5.91 1.08 -13.51
C PRO A 11 7.26 0.38 -13.70
N SER A 12 8.29 0.76 -12.93
CA SER A 12 9.62 0.15 -13.01
C SER A 12 9.72 -1.24 -12.37
N GLY A 13 8.76 -1.63 -11.53
CA GLY A 13 8.78 -2.96 -10.90
C GLY A 13 8.08 -3.03 -9.54
N VAL A 14 8.29 -4.14 -8.85
CA VAL A 14 7.57 -4.48 -7.61
C VAL A 14 8.18 -3.84 -6.35
N ALA A 15 9.47 -3.49 -6.35
CA ALA A 15 10.19 -3.10 -5.14
C ALA A 15 9.63 -1.82 -4.48
N HIS A 16 9.49 -0.74 -5.24
CA HIS A 16 8.92 0.51 -4.73
C HIS A 16 7.43 0.39 -4.43
N THR A 17 6.71 -0.48 -5.16
CA THR A 17 5.28 -0.74 -4.96
C THR A 17 5.01 -1.33 -3.57
N TYR A 18 5.79 -2.33 -3.16
CA TYR A 18 5.69 -2.95 -1.84
C TYR A 18 6.23 -2.04 -0.72
N MET A 19 7.37 -1.37 -0.92
CA MET A 19 7.89 -0.41 0.06
C MET A 19 6.88 0.71 0.36
N ALA A 20 6.25 1.26 -0.66
CA ALA A 20 5.23 2.30 -0.49
C ALA A 20 4.02 1.75 0.28
N ALA A 21 3.60 0.51 0.03
CA ALA A 21 2.48 -0.10 0.74
C ALA A 21 2.77 -0.29 2.24
N GLU A 22 3.94 -0.85 2.58
CA GLU A 22 4.35 -1.01 3.98
C GLU A 22 4.50 0.32 4.72
N ALA A 23 5.00 1.36 4.04
CA ALA A 23 5.15 2.69 4.63
C ALA A 23 3.79 3.33 4.97
N ILE A 24 2.78 3.15 4.11
CA ILE A 24 1.41 3.61 4.34
C ILE A 24 0.79 2.84 5.50
N GLU A 25 0.91 1.52 5.52
CA GLU A 25 0.37 0.69 6.61
C GLU A 25 0.99 1.04 7.97
N ARG A 26 2.33 1.23 8.02
CA ARG A 26 3.01 1.68 9.25
C ARG A 26 2.52 3.03 9.73
N SER A 27 2.35 3.99 8.82
CA SER A 27 1.90 5.33 9.18
C SER A 27 0.45 5.32 9.66
N ALA A 28 -0.43 4.59 8.97
CA ALA A 28 -1.82 4.43 9.38
C ALA A 28 -1.92 3.75 10.76
N LYS A 29 -1.12 2.70 11.00
CA LYS A 29 -1.05 2.02 12.29
C LYS A 29 -0.53 2.95 13.40
N ALA A 30 0.46 3.79 13.11
CA ALA A 30 0.98 4.78 14.06
C ALA A 30 -0.06 5.85 14.43
N GLN A 31 -0.95 6.19 13.49
CA GLN A 31 -2.05 7.15 13.73
C GLN A 31 -3.35 6.49 14.25
N GLY A 32 -3.38 5.17 14.39
CA GLY A 32 -4.58 4.44 14.82
C GLY A 32 -5.71 4.44 13.78
N TRP A 33 -5.39 4.59 12.51
CA TRP A 33 -6.35 4.58 11.40
C TRP A 33 -6.42 3.19 10.77
N GLN A 34 -7.60 2.80 10.29
CA GLN A 34 -7.74 1.59 9.49
C GLN A 34 -7.22 1.89 8.08
N CYS A 35 -6.38 1.03 7.54
CA CYS A 35 -5.88 1.17 6.17
C CYS A 35 -6.09 -0.10 5.35
N LYS A 36 -6.42 0.08 4.08
CA LYS A 36 -6.41 -0.98 3.07
C LYS A 36 -5.56 -0.50 1.90
N VAL A 37 -4.48 -1.23 1.61
CA VAL A 37 -3.55 -0.87 0.53
C VAL A 37 -3.55 -1.96 -0.52
N GLU A 38 -3.80 -1.58 -1.78
CA GLU A 38 -3.77 -2.46 -2.93
C GLU A 38 -2.49 -2.24 -3.74
N THR A 39 -1.75 -3.32 -4.00
CA THR A 39 -0.48 -3.28 -4.75
C THR A 39 -0.70 -3.71 -6.19
N GLN A 40 -0.47 -2.78 -7.13
CA GLN A 40 -0.56 -3.00 -8.56
C GLN A 40 0.84 -2.94 -9.18
N ALA A 41 1.46 -4.10 -9.37
CA ALA A 41 2.74 -4.19 -10.05
C ALA A 41 2.59 -4.93 -11.40
N PRO A 42 3.42 -4.60 -12.42
CA PRO A 42 3.34 -5.22 -13.74
C PRO A 42 3.43 -6.76 -13.72
N SER A 43 4.12 -7.31 -12.72
CA SER A 43 4.37 -8.74 -12.55
C SER A 43 3.51 -9.41 -11.47
N ALA A 44 2.75 -8.65 -10.68
CA ALA A 44 1.88 -9.21 -9.65
C ALA A 44 0.78 -8.21 -9.23
N TRP A 45 -0.46 -8.65 -9.38
CA TRP A 45 -1.63 -8.01 -8.77
C TRP A 45 -1.89 -8.68 -7.43
N LYS A 46 -1.81 -7.94 -6.33
CA LYS A 46 -2.06 -8.49 -5.00
C LYS A 46 -3.03 -7.58 -4.25
N THR A 47 -4.21 -8.13 -3.98
CA THR A 47 -5.23 -7.53 -3.12
C THR A 47 -5.02 -8.03 -1.69
N ASN A 48 -4.79 -7.10 -0.76
CA ASN A 48 -4.89 -7.32 0.68
C ASN A 48 -6.23 -6.77 1.18
#